data_AF-A0A8X6SAT3-F1
#
_entry.id   AF-A0A8X6SAT3-F1
#
_cell.length_a   1.000
_cell.length_b   1.000
_cell.length_c   1.000
_cell.angle_alpha   90.00
_cell.angle_beta   90.00
_cell.angle_gamma   90.00
#
_symmetry.space_group_name_H-M   'P 1'
#
loop_
_entity.id
_entity.type
_entity.pdbx_description
1 polymer ?
#
loop_
_entity_poly.entity_id
_entity_poly.type
_entity_poly.pdbx_seq_one_letter_code
_entity_poly.pdbx_strand_id
1 'polypeptide(L)'
;MSRSCGSNKTAHTCHTARATIDLLKDTFGDRLISRFGPVNWPPRTCDSTPLDYFLWGHVKSLVYEDKPQTLDYLEHNIRRVIADIRPQKLEKVIENWTPRLDYIRASRGSPMSEILFKM
;
A
#
# COMPACT_ATOMS: atom_id res chain seq x y z
N MET A 1 -20.40 12.30 4.93
CA MET A 1 -19.10 12.49 4.26
C MET A 1 -18.55 11.11 3.90
N SER A 2 -18.66 10.75 2.63
CA SER A 2 -18.40 9.38 2.16
C SER A 2 -16.90 9.08 2.14
N ARG A 3 -16.46 8.12 2.95
CA ARG A 3 -15.08 7.60 2.93
C ARG A 3 -14.89 6.86 1.59
N SER A 4 -14.12 7.43 0.67
CA SER A 4 -13.77 6.78 -0.61
C SER A 4 -12.61 5.82 -0.37
N CYS A 5 -12.87 4.51 -0.47
CA CYS A 5 -11.84 3.48 -0.42
C CYS A 5 -11.40 3.17 -1.87
N GLY A 6 -10.22 3.67 -2.28
CA GLY A 6 -9.61 3.37 -3.57
C GLY A 6 -8.67 2.17 -3.47
N SER A 7 -8.71 1.28 -4.47
CA SER A 7 -7.78 0.14 -4.57
C SER A 7 -6.61 0.49 -5.48
N ASN A 8 -5.39 0.47 -4.94
CA ASN A 8 -4.14 0.73 -5.66
C ASN A 8 -3.47 -0.59 -6.06
N LYS A 9 -3.06 -0.75 -7.33
CA LYS A 9 -2.39 -1.96 -7.84
C LYS A 9 -1.07 -1.55 -8.48
N THR A 10 0.05 -2.10 -7.98
CA THR A 10 1.41 -1.76 -8.42
C THR A 10 1.68 -2.18 -9.87
N ALA A 11 2.62 -1.50 -10.53
CA ALA A 11 2.89 -1.62 -11.97
C ALA A 11 3.66 -2.89 -12.40
N HIS A 12 3.38 -4.03 -11.77
CA HIS A 12 3.90 -5.34 -12.20
C HIS A 12 3.05 -5.92 -13.34
N THR A 13 3.65 -6.69 -14.25
CA THR A 13 3.01 -7.20 -15.48
C THR A 13 1.75 -8.02 -15.21
N CYS A 14 1.68 -8.75 -14.09
CA CYS A 14 0.48 -9.48 -13.66
C CYS A 14 -0.69 -8.58 -13.23
N HIS A 15 -0.42 -7.35 -12.75
CA HIS A 15 -1.42 -6.39 -12.29
C HIS A 15 -1.89 -5.40 -13.36
N THR A 16 -1.27 -5.45 -14.55
CA THR A 16 -1.57 -4.56 -15.68
C THR A 16 -2.01 -5.30 -16.94
N ALA A 17 -2.14 -6.63 -16.87
CA ALA A 17 -2.71 -7.45 -17.92
C ALA A 17 -4.16 -7.00 -18.21
N ARG A 18 -4.54 -7.00 -19.49
CA ARG A 18 -5.84 -6.47 -19.96
C ARG A 18 -7.01 -7.17 -19.28
N ALA A 19 -6.96 -8.50 -19.17
CA ALA A 19 -7.97 -9.29 -18.45
C ALA A 19 -8.12 -8.87 -16.98
N THR A 20 -7.00 -8.61 -16.29
CA THR A 20 -7.01 -8.11 -14.90
C THR A 20 -7.61 -6.72 -14.81
N ILE A 21 -7.28 -5.82 -15.75
CA ILE A 21 -7.82 -4.46 -15.77
C ILE A 21 -9.32 -4.46 -16.06
N ASP A 22 -9.79 -5.29 -17.00
CA ASP A 22 -11.21 -5.38 -17.35
C ASP A 22 -12.04 -5.91 -16.17
N LEU A 23 -11.56 -6.94 -15.47
CA LEU A 23 -12.17 -7.44 -14.24
C LEU A 23 -12.22 -6.37 -13.13
N LEU A 24 -11.13 -5.62 -12.95
CA LEU A 24 -11.06 -4.57 -11.94
C LEU A 24 -11.94 -3.37 -12.30
N LYS A 25 -12.11 -3.04 -13.59
CA LYS A 25 -13.03 -2.00 -14.05
C LYS A 25 -14.48 -2.35 -13.73
N ASP A 26 -14.88 -3.61 -13.88
CA ASP A 26 -16.22 -4.06 -13.52
C ASP A 26 -16.49 -3.84 -12.02
N THR A 27 -15.52 -4.15 -11.16
CA THR A 27 -15.67 -4.00 -9.71
C THR A 27 -15.57 -2.55 -9.22
N PHE A 28 -14.61 -1.78 -9.76
CA PHE A 28 -14.20 -0.49 -9.20
C PHE A 28 -14.61 0.72 -10.05
N GLY A 29 -14.97 0.53 -11.31
CA GLY A 29 -15.34 1.57 -12.26
C GLY A 29 -14.25 2.65 -12.38
N ASP A 30 -14.68 3.91 -12.36
CA ASP A 30 -13.83 5.10 -12.46
C ASP A 30 -12.86 5.30 -11.28
N ARG A 31 -12.97 4.46 -10.24
CA ARG A 31 -12.12 4.50 -9.05
C ARG A 31 -10.87 3.63 -9.17
N LEU A 32 -10.70 2.93 -10.30
CA LEU A 32 -9.54 2.10 -10.54
C LEU A 32 -8.30 2.94 -10.81
N ILE A 33 -7.33 2.85 -9.91
CA ILE A 33 -6.01 3.46 -10.03
C ILE A 33 -5.05 2.43 -10.62
N SER A 34 -4.63 2.63 -11.87
CA SER A 34 -3.71 1.71 -12.57
C SER A 34 -3.07 2.42 -13.77
N ARG A 35 -1.95 1.89 -14.28
CA ARG A 35 -1.28 2.39 -15.49
C ARG A 35 -2.23 2.50 -16.70
N PHE A 36 -3.19 1.57 -16.81
CA PHE A 36 -4.21 1.54 -17.86
C PHE A 36 -5.64 1.72 -17.31
N GLY A 37 -5.74 2.20 -16.07
CA GLY A 37 -7.00 2.50 -15.42
C GLY A 37 -7.49 3.93 -15.71
N PRO A 38 -8.73 4.26 -15.34
CA PRO A 38 -9.30 5.60 -15.45
C PRO A 38 -8.50 6.65 -14.67
N VAL A 39 -7.87 6.27 -13.55
CA VAL A 39 -6.93 7.12 -12.82
C VAL A 39 -5.51 6.64 -13.07
N ASN A 40 -4.72 7.44 -13.80
CA ASN A 40 -3.36 7.09 -14.20
C ASN A 40 -2.41 7.15 -12.99
N TRP A 41 -1.70 6.06 -12.73
CA TRP A 41 -0.70 5.99 -11.66
C TRP A 41 0.72 6.14 -12.22
N PRO A 42 1.52 7.10 -11.72
CA PRO A 42 2.84 7.37 -12.28
C PRO A 42 3.79 6.17 -12.13
N PRO A 43 4.57 5.83 -13.18
CA PRO A 43 5.57 4.77 -13.11
C PRO A 43 6.65 5.09 -12.07
N ARG A 44 7.13 4.06 -11.36
CA ARG A 44 8.17 4.11 -10.29
C ARG A 44 7.74 4.69 -8.93
N THR A 45 6.46 4.81 -8.66
CA THR A 45 5.93 5.17 -7.32
C THR A 45 5.44 3.95 -6.54
N CYS A 46 6.08 2.80 -6.78
CA CYS A 46 5.68 1.50 -6.23
C CYS A 46 5.66 1.49 -4.70
N ASP A 47 6.51 2.31 -4.06
CA ASP A 47 6.69 2.34 -2.61
C ASP A 47 5.79 3.38 -1.91
N SER A 48 4.81 3.94 -2.62
CA SER A 48 4.00 5.04 -2.08
C SER A 48 2.59 4.63 -1.69
N THR A 49 2.21 3.37 -1.87
CA THR A 49 0.89 2.93 -1.39
C THR A 49 0.93 2.80 0.14
N PRO A 50 -0.18 3.14 0.84
CA PRO A 50 -0.30 2.96 2.28
C PRO A 50 0.10 1.56 2.73
N LEU A 51 -0.28 0.56 1.94
CA LEU A 51 0.06 -0.83 2.20
C LEU A 51 1.56 -1.05 2.06
N ASP A 52 2.16 -0.55 0.98
CA ASP A 52 3.55 -0.88 0.67
C ASP A 52 4.55 -0.21 1.62
N TYR A 53 4.32 1.05 2.03
CA TYR A 53 5.26 1.74 2.94
C TYR A 53 5.02 1.41 4.42
N PHE A 54 3.77 1.17 4.84
CA PHE A 54 3.46 0.87 6.23
C PHE A 54 3.47 -0.62 6.51
N LEU A 55 2.73 -1.43 5.75
CA LEU A 55 2.56 -2.86 6.05
C LEU A 55 3.91 -3.59 5.95
N TRP A 56 4.64 -3.43 4.84
CA TRP A 56 5.89 -4.17 4.63
C TRP A 56 7.01 -3.79 5.60
N GLY A 57 7.06 -2.54 6.07
CA GLY A 57 8.05 -2.12 7.07
C GLY A 57 7.63 -2.52 8.48
N HIS A 58 6.42 -2.11 8.88
CA HIS A 58 5.95 -2.23 10.26
C HIS A 58 5.54 -3.65 10.64
N VAL A 59 4.77 -4.34 9.79
CA VAL A 59 4.35 -5.72 10.10
C VAL A 59 5.55 -6.65 10.06
N LYS A 60 6.45 -6.48 9.09
CA LYS A 60 7.66 -7.29 9.00
C LYS A 60 8.54 -7.14 10.24
N SER A 61 8.74 -5.94 10.77
CA SER A 61 9.55 -5.77 11.98
C SER A 61 8.98 -6.52 13.19
N LEU A 62 7.64 -6.53 13.33
CA LEU A 62 6.96 -7.20 14.45
C LEU A 62 6.87 -8.72 14.26
N VAL A 63 6.57 -9.17 13.04
CA VAL A 63 6.43 -10.61 12.73
C VAL A 63 7.74 -11.37 12.95
N TYR A 64 8.87 -10.72 12.65
CA TYR A 64 10.21 -11.31 12.78
C TYR A 64 10.91 -11.02 14.11
N GLU A 65 10.28 -10.28 15.04
CA GLU A 65 10.86 -9.97 16.36
C GLU A 65 11.20 -11.26 17.13
N ASP A 66 10.28 -12.23 17.11
CA ASP A 66 10.44 -13.53 17.78
C ASP A 66 11.28 -14.55 16.97
N LYS A 67 11.86 -14.14 15.83
CA LYS A 67 12.67 -14.97 14.93
C LYS A 67 12.05 -16.34 14.64
N PRO A 68 10.89 -16.39 13.97
CA PRO A 68 10.18 -17.64 13.76
C PRO A 68 11.00 -18.65 12.95
N GLN A 69 11.06 -19.90 13.44
CA GLN A 69 11.85 -20.98 12.82
C GLN A 69 11.00 -21.91 11.94
N THR A 70 9.68 -21.79 11.98
CA THR A 70 8.75 -22.62 11.20
C THR A 70 7.72 -21.75 10.49
N LEU A 71 7.14 -22.29 9.41
CA LEU A 71 6.07 -21.61 8.67
C LEU A 71 4.82 -21.39 9.53
N ASP A 72 4.43 -22.38 10.34
CA ASP A 72 3.26 -22.28 11.21
C ASP A 72 3.39 -21.14 12.22
N TYR A 73 4.58 -20.98 12.80
CA TYR A 73 4.84 -19.93 13.77
C TYR A 73 4.94 -18.56 13.11
N LEU A 74 5.50 -18.49 11.89
CA LEU A 74 5.48 -17.27 11.09
C LEU A 74 4.03 -16.85 10.74
N GLU A 75 3.19 -17.80 10.31
CA GLU A 75 1.79 -17.54 10.00
C GLU A 75 1.01 -17.06 11.23
N HIS A 76 1.23 -17.71 12.37
CA HIS A 76 0.63 -17.29 13.65
C HIS A 76 1.02 -15.85 14.00
N ASN A 77 2.30 -15.50 13.86
CA ASN A 77 2.79 -14.14 14.11
C ASN A 77 2.19 -13.12 13.16
N ILE A 78 2.04 -13.44 11.87
CA ILE A 78 1.36 -12.56 10.91
C ILE A 78 -0.08 -12.30 11.36
N ARG A 79 -0.84 -13.35 11.70
CA ARG A 79 -2.24 -13.21 12.14
C ARG A 79 -2.36 -12.36 13.41
N ARG A 80 -1.49 -12.60 14.40
CA ARG A 80 -1.44 -11.84 15.66
C ARG A 80 -1.15 -10.36 15.39
N VAL A 81 -0.05 -10.06 14.69
CA VAL A 81 0.37 -8.68 14.43
C VAL A 81 -0.69 -7.90 13.66
N ILE A 82 -1.32 -8.52 12.66
CA ILE A 82 -2.41 -7.89 11.89
C ILE A 82 -3.62 -7.60 12.77
N ALA A 83 -4.01 -8.54 13.66
CA ALA A 83 -5.13 -8.35 14.57
C ALA A 83 -4.89 -7.20 15.58
N ASP A 84 -3.64 -6.97 15.97
CA ASP A 84 -3.24 -5.90 16.89
C ASP A 84 -3.19 -4.50 16.25
N ILE A 85 -3.33 -4.39 14.91
CA ILE A 85 -3.35 -3.10 14.23
C ILE A 85 -4.66 -2.37 14.56
N ARG A 86 -4.55 -1.40 15.47
CA ARG A 86 -5.67 -0.54 15.86
C ARG A 86 -6.13 0.38 14.69
N PRO A 87 -7.44 0.66 14.56
CA PRO A 87 -7.96 1.55 13.52
C PRO A 87 -7.32 2.94 13.49
N GLN A 88 -7.01 3.52 14.65
CA GLN A 88 -6.36 4.83 14.76
C GLN A 88 -4.98 4.85 14.10
N LYS A 89 -4.29 3.71 14.08
CA LYS A 89 -3.01 3.56 13.38
C LYS A 89 -3.21 3.62 11.88
N LEU A 90 -4.24 2.96 11.37
CA LEU A 90 -4.60 3.00 9.95
C LEU A 90 -5.01 4.41 9.51
N GLU A 91 -5.76 5.14 10.35
CA GLU A 91 -6.12 6.54 10.06
C GLU A 91 -4.87 7.41 9.88
N LYS A 92 -3.87 7.30 10.78
CA LYS A 92 -2.58 7.99 10.62
C LYS A 92 -1.83 7.59 9.36
N VAL A 93 -1.91 6.33 8.93
CA VAL A 93 -1.30 5.86 7.68
C VAL A 93 -1.95 6.54 6.47
N ILE A 94 -3.27 6.69 6.48
CA ILE A 94 -3.98 7.37 5.40
C ILE A 94 -3.73 8.88 5.43
N GLU A 95 -3.72 9.52 6.60
CA GLU A 95 -3.40 10.94 6.74
C GLU A 95 -1.98 11.27 6.24
N ASN A 96 -1.01 10.40 6.53
CA ASN A 96 0.37 10.55 6.04
C ASN A 96 0.52 10.22 4.55
N TRP A 97 -0.48 9.65 3.89
CA TRP A 97 -0.39 9.26 2.48
C TRP A 97 -0.47 10.46 1.54
N THR A 98 -1.42 11.37 1.76
CA THR A 98 -1.60 12.59 0.95
C THR A 98 -0.33 13.43 0.83
N PRO A 99 0.35 13.84 1.92
CA PRO A 99 1.57 14.64 1.82
C PRO A 99 2.73 13.88 1.15
N ARG A 100 2.77 12.54 1.25
CA ARG A 100 3.75 11.71 0.53
C ARG A 100 3.51 11.77 -0.98
N LEU A 101 2.26 11.71 -1.43
CA LEU A 101 1.93 11.84 -2.85
C LEU A 101 2.29 13.24 -3.38
N ASP A 102 2.03 14.28 -2.60
CA ASP A 102 2.39 15.66 -2.96
C ASP A 102 3.91 15.81 -3.13
N TYR A 103 4.70 15.22 -2.22
CA TYR A 103 6.15 15.18 -2.34
C TYR A 103 6.61 14.47 -3.61
N ILE A 104 6.07 13.29 -3.90
CA ILE A 104 6.43 12.49 -5.09
C ILE A 104 6.10 13.27 -6.38
N ARG A 105 4.96 13.96 -6.39
CA ARG A 105 4.55 14.81 -7.50
C ARG A 105 5.52 15.99 -7.67
N ALA A 106 5.91 16.65 -6.59
CA ALA A 106 6.86 17.76 -6.61
C ALA A 106 8.28 17.33 -6.99
N SER A 107 8.72 16.15 -6.58
CA SER A 107 10.09 15.65 -6.77
C SER A 107 10.35 15.01 -8.14
N ARG A 108 9.33 14.95 -9.01
CA ARG A 108 9.36 14.25 -10.33
C ARG A 108 9.85 12.80 -10.23
N GLY A 109 9.56 12.12 -9.11
CA GLY A 109 9.98 10.74 -8.89
C GLY A 109 11.43 10.57 -8.42
N SER A 110 12.06 11.63 -7.89
CA SER A 110 13.33 11.50 -7.16
C SER A 110 13.11 10.63 -5.91
N PRO A 111 14.06 9.76 -5.53
CA PRO A 111 13.94 8.90 -4.35
C PRO A 111 13.60 9.74 -3.11
N MET A 112 12.53 9.36 -2.42
CA MET A 112 12.14 9.99 -1.18
C MET A 112 13.15 9.57 -0.11
N SER A 113 13.97 10.51 0.38
CA SER A 113 14.75 10.29 1.59
C SER A 113 13.76 10.01 2.72
N GLU A 114 13.88 8.86 3.38
CA GLU A 114 12.99 8.32 4.42
C GLU A 114 12.12 9.39 5.10
N ILE A 115 10.86 9.51 4.66
CA ILE A 115 9.85 10.13 5.52
C ILE A 115 9.59 9.09 6.61
N LEU A 116 10.19 9.31 7.78
CA LEU A 116 9.90 8.57 8.99
C LEU A 116 8.38 8.58 9.19
N PHE A 117 7.77 7.41 9.31
CA PHE A 117 6.38 7.31 9.75
C PHE A 117 6.29 7.90 11.15
N LYS A 118 5.81 9.15 11.27
CA LYS A 118 5.56 9.78 12.57
C LYS A 118 4.31 9.14 13.16
N MET A 119 4.51 8.35 14.22
CA MET A 119 3.44 7.81 15.07
C MET A 119 2.81 8.89 15.91
#